data_AF-A0A6V6YT00-F1
#
_entry.id   AF-A0A6V6YT00-F1
#
_cell.length_a   1.000
_cell.length_b   1.000
_cell.length_c   1.000
_cell.angle_alpha   90.00
_cell.angle_beta   90.00
_cell.angle_gamma   90.00
#
_symmetry.space_group_name_H-M   'P 1'
#
loop_
_entity.id
_entity.type
_entity.pdbx_description
1 polymer ?
#
loop_
_entity_poly.entity_id
_entity_poly.type
_entity_poly.pdbx_seq_one_letter_code
_entity_poly.pdbx_strand_id
1 'polypeptide(L)'
;MKFNLIKFTKINLLLLLFCLPVLGQNVSQKGNDEIADKPLYRDPIFDGAADPTIIWSSKDKKWLMFYTNRRANIGGNGVSWVHGTPIGIAESEDGAHWKYKTNCNIGYSIKDVTYWAPEVIKHKNKYHMYLTIVPGIFEDWKHPRYIVHLTSKNLIDWKFESQLKLASERCIDASVFQLPDGNWRMYYNNENDGKSIYYADSKDLYHWTDSGKKVVKDRGEGPKIFSWKGKNWMITDPWKGLAVFSSDDFINWKRQENNILQIPGMGEDDKVIGGHADVIVNDDKAYVFYFTHPGRTPENKGIDNFETRRSSIQVAELEYNNGEIVCDRDKRVHINLKH
;
A
#
# COMPACT_ATOMS: atom_id res chain seq x y z
N MET A 1 51.98 -61.82 57.97
CA MET A 1 50.97 -61.64 59.04
C MET A 1 50.67 -60.16 59.09
N LYS A 2 49.49 -59.72 58.63
CA LYS A 2 48.22 -59.63 59.39
C LYS A 2 48.33 -58.60 60.53
N PHE A 3 47.43 -57.66 60.78
CA PHE A 3 46.23 -57.10 60.14
C PHE A 3 45.81 -55.95 61.11
N ASN A 4 45.28 -54.83 60.62
CA ASN A 4 44.23 -53.97 61.20
C ASN A 4 44.21 -53.47 62.68
N LEU A 5 43.87 -52.19 62.91
CA LEU A 5 42.50 -51.64 63.13
C LEU A 5 42.59 -50.19 63.75
N ILE A 6 42.24 -49.10 63.03
CA ILE A 6 41.02 -48.24 63.18
C ILE A 6 40.90 -47.38 64.48
N LYS A 7 40.82 -46.02 64.42
CA LYS A 7 39.57 -45.18 64.39
C LYS A 7 39.73 -43.65 64.63
N PHE A 8 38.89 -42.89 63.89
CA PHE A 8 38.35 -41.50 64.07
C PHE A 8 39.33 -40.30 64.02
N THR A 9 39.07 -39.20 63.29
CA THR A 9 37.79 -38.45 63.22
C THR A 9 37.63 -37.62 61.93
N LYS A 10 36.36 -37.46 61.56
CA LYS A 10 35.70 -36.68 60.49
C LYS A 10 36.24 -35.27 60.22
N ILE A 11 36.20 -34.82 58.96
CA ILE A 11 35.18 -33.89 58.41
C ILE A 11 35.41 -33.76 56.88
N ASN A 12 34.42 -34.21 56.10
CA ASN A 12 34.30 -33.94 54.67
C ASN A 12 33.55 -32.62 54.49
N LEU A 13 34.11 -31.68 53.73
CA LEU A 13 33.38 -30.55 53.16
C LEU A 13 33.25 -30.79 51.65
N LEU A 14 32.13 -31.40 51.25
CA LEU A 14 31.76 -31.60 49.85
C LEU A 14 30.98 -30.36 49.40
N LEU A 15 31.58 -29.53 48.54
CA LEU A 15 30.88 -28.47 47.83
C LEU A 15 30.02 -29.10 46.72
N LEU A 16 28.71 -29.18 46.96
CA LEU A 16 27.70 -29.47 45.94
C LEU A 16 27.48 -28.20 45.09
N LEU A 17 28.08 -28.19 43.90
CA LEU A 17 27.71 -27.26 42.82
C LEU A 17 26.33 -27.64 42.28
N PHE A 18 25.30 -26.93 42.73
CA PHE A 18 23.97 -26.96 42.12
C PHE A 18 24.02 -26.21 40.77
N CYS A 19 24.13 -26.96 39.66
CA CYS A 19 23.76 -26.45 38.34
C CYS A 19 22.23 -26.36 38.27
N LEU A 20 21.68 -25.17 38.51
CA LEU A 20 20.29 -24.86 38.17
C LEU A 20 20.18 -24.70 36.65
N PRO A 21 19.28 -25.43 35.96
CA PRO A 21 18.97 -25.12 34.58
C PRO A 21 18.23 -23.78 34.56
N VAL A 22 18.84 -22.75 33.98
CA VAL A 22 18.15 -21.52 33.61
C VAL A 22 17.17 -21.90 32.51
N LEU A 23 15.93 -22.19 32.88
CA LEU A 23 14.79 -22.16 31.97
C LEU A 23 14.69 -20.70 31.49
N GLY A 24 15.27 -20.45 30.32
CA GLY A 24 15.05 -19.21 29.58
C GLY A 24 13.56 -19.13 29.28
N GLN A 25 12.83 -18.36 30.08
CA GLN A 25 11.53 -17.86 29.68
C GLN A 25 11.80 -16.92 28.51
N ASN A 26 11.57 -17.42 27.29
CA ASN A 26 11.27 -16.55 26.17
C ASN A 26 9.98 -15.80 26.55
N VAL A 27 10.14 -14.65 27.20
CA VAL A 27 9.11 -13.64 27.25
C VAL A 27 8.97 -13.18 25.80
N SER A 28 8.09 -13.84 25.06
CA SER A 28 7.51 -13.25 23.87
C SER A 28 6.95 -11.91 24.32
N GLN A 29 7.58 -10.81 23.93
CA GLN A 29 6.92 -9.52 23.96
C GLN A 29 5.65 -9.72 23.14
N LYS A 30 4.51 -9.88 23.82
CA LYS A 30 3.22 -9.57 23.22
C LYS A 30 3.36 -8.12 22.77
N GLY A 31 3.62 -7.92 21.48
CA GLY A 31 3.47 -6.61 20.87
C GLY A 31 2.05 -6.16 21.20
N ASN A 32 1.91 -4.95 21.73
CA ASN A 32 0.61 -4.31 21.78
C ASN A 32 0.24 -4.02 20.32
N ASP A 33 -0.41 -4.98 19.67
CA ASP A 33 -1.05 -4.74 18.39
C ASP A 33 -2.26 -3.83 18.67
N GLU A 34 -2.24 -2.62 18.11
CA GLU A 34 -3.32 -1.65 18.26
C GLU A 34 -4.50 -2.05 17.36
N ILE A 35 -5.72 -1.69 17.76
CA ILE A 35 -6.91 -1.93 16.95
C ILE A 35 -7.05 -0.76 15.97
N ALA A 36 -7.00 -1.03 14.67
CA ALA A 36 -7.16 0.00 13.66
C ALA A 36 -8.56 0.65 13.71
N ASP A 37 -8.59 1.96 13.47
CA ASP A 37 -9.83 2.70 13.30
C ASP A 37 -10.65 2.17 12.10
N LYS A 38 -11.99 2.30 12.17
CA LYS A 38 -12.90 1.90 11.08
C LYS A 38 -14.01 2.95 10.90
N PRO A 39 -13.94 3.86 9.90
CA PRO A 39 -12.93 3.95 8.84
C PRO A 39 -11.53 4.23 9.39
N LEU A 40 -10.50 3.78 8.67
CA LEU A 40 -9.11 3.99 9.06
C LEU A 40 -8.73 5.48 8.99
N TYR A 41 -9.16 6.15 7.91
CA TYR A 41 -8.83 7.55 7.70
C TYR A 41 -9.83 8.25 6.77
N ARG A 42 -10.15 9.50 7.12
CA ARG A 42 -10.87 10.45 6.27
C ARG A 42 -10.08 11.75 6.22
N ASP A 43 -9.99 12.32 5.02
CA ASP A 43 -9.33 13.58 4.83
C ASP A 43 -10.18 14.75 5.37
N PRO A 44 -9.64 15.63 6.21
CA PRO A 44 -10.43 16.71 6.82
C PRO A 44 -10.65 17.92 5.90
N ILE A 45 -10.03 17.99 4.72
CA ILE A 45 -10.06 19.16 3.83
C ILE A 45 -11.10 18.98 2.73
N PHE A 46 -10.95 17.91 1.95
CA PHE A 46 -11.79 17.62 0.79
C PHE A 46 -12.64 16.35 0.96
N ASP A 47 -12.37 15.55 1.99
CA ASP A 47 -13.09 14.29 2.31
C ASP A 47 -13.11 13.28 1.16
N GLY A 48 -12.05 13.27 0.36
CA GLY A 48 -11.90 12.40 -0.81
C GLY A 48 -10.59 11.62 -0.81
N ALA A 49 -10.19 11.09 0.34
CA ALA A 49 -8.98 10.27 0.45
C ALA A 49 -9.12 8.99 -0.38
N ALA A 50 -8.26 8.81 -1.38
CA ALA A 50 -8.27 7.67 -2.30
C ALA A 50 -6.85 7.27 -2.72
N ASP A 51 -6.71 6.08 -3.30
CA ASP A 51 -5.47 5.59 -3.91
C ASP A 51 -4.26 5.71 -2.96
N PRO A 52 -4.31 5.06 -1.76
CA PRO A 52 -3.30 5.24 -0.73
C PRO A 52 -1.95 4.65 -1.15
N THR A 53 -0.86 5.13 -0.55
CA THR A 53 0.46 4.50 -0.54
C THR A 53 1.18 4.82 0.75
N ILE A 54 1.72 3.79 1.41
CA ILE A 54 2.24 3.85 2.76
C ILE A 54 3.75 3.61 2.76
N ILE A 55 4.47 4.46 3.50
CA ILE A 55 5.93 4.35 3.63
C ILE A 55 6.41 4.86 4.97
N TRP A 56 7.47 4.24 5.49
CA TRP A 56 8.15 4.70 6.68
C TRP A 56 9.01 5.96 6.45
N SER A 57 8.76 6.99 7.25
CA SER A 57 9.62 8.18 7.35
C SER A 57 10.65 7.99 8.47
N SER A 58 11.90 7.70 8.10
CA SER A 58 13.00 7.57 9.07
C SER A 58 13.30 8.87 9.82
N LYS A 59 12.95 10.02 9.22
CA LYS A 59 13.14 11.35 9.82
C LYS A 59 12.09 11.60 10.90
N ASP A 60 10.83 11.35 10.58
CA ASP A 60 9.70 11.65 11.48
C ASP A 60 9.44 10.52 12.47
N LYS A 61 10.07 9.35 12.26
CA LYS A 61 9.81 8.10 12.98
C LYS A 61 8.33 7.75 13.00
N LYS A 62 7.71 7.89 11.83
CA LYS A 62 6.28 7.65 11.59
C LYS A 62 6.06 7.02 10.23
N TRP A 63 4.99 6.25 10.15
CA TRP A 63 4.39 5.84 8.88
C TRP A 63 3.68 7.03 8.26
N LEU A 64 3.89 7.23 6.97
CA LEU A 64 3.18 8.23 6.17
C LEU A 64 2.30 7.52 5.15
N MET A 65 1.07 7.99 5.00
CA MET A 65 0.15 7.57 3.95
C MET A 65 -0.03 8.75 2.99
N PHE A 66 0.43 8.57 1.77
CA PHE A 66 0.14 9.44 0.63
C PHE A 66 -1.18 9.01 0.02
N TYR A 67 -2.01 9.95 -0.39
CA TYR A 67 -3.29 9.64 -1.03
C TYR A 67 -3.67 10.72 -2.04
N THR A 68 -4.34 10.31 -3.13
CA THR A 68 -5.10 11.24 -3.96
C THR A 68 -6.16 11.89 -3.09
N ASN A 69 -6.16 13.22 -2.98
CA ASN A 69 -7.21 13.91 -2.25
C ASN A 69 -8.25 14.49 -3.22
N ARG A 70 -9.26 13.67 -3.55
CA ARG A 70 -10.36 14.04 -4.45
C ARG A 70 -11.17 15.16 -3.79
N ARG A 71 -11.60 16.13 -4.58
CA ARG A 71 -12.27 17.35 -4.10
C ARG A 71 -13.78 17.08 -3.92
N ALA A 72 -14.15 16.16 -3.04
CA ALA A 72 -15.53 15.67 -2.94
C ALA A 72 -16.54 16.76 -2.52
N ASN A 73 -16.09 17.75 -1.73
CA ASN A 73 -16.93 18.80 -1.15
C ASN A 73 -17.01 20.13 -1.94
N ILE A 74 -16.39 20.25 -3.12
CA ILE A 74 -16.34 21.53 -3.87
C ILE A 74 -17.35 21.66 -5.03
N GLY A 75 -18.30 20.74 -5.16
CA GLY A 75 -19.25 20.74 -6.27
C GLY A 75 -18.61 20.47 -7.63
N GLY A 76 -19.19 21.02 -8.71
CA GLY A 76 -18.73 20.81 -10.09
C GLY A 76 -19.45 19.69 -10.84
N ASN A 77 -19.32 19.67 -12.17
CA ASN A 77 -20.00 18.72 -13.04
C ASN A 77 -19.14 17.50 -13.35
N GLY A 78 -19.80 16.37 -13.62
CA GLY A 78 -19.17 15.15 -14.09
C GLY A 78 -18.02 14.73 -13.18
N VAL A 79 -16.83 14.58 -13.76
CA VAL A 79 -15.65 14.10 -13.01
C VAL A 79 -14.69 15.21 -12.58
N SER A 80 -15.11 16.48 -12.63
CA SER A 80 -14.26 17.62 -12.25
C SER A 80 -13.79 17.58 -10.79
N TRP A 81 -14.55 16.93 -9.91
CA TRP A 81 -14.19 16.74 -8.50
C TRP A 81 -13.01 15.78 -8.29
N VAL A 82 -12.70 14.90 -9.24
CA VAL A 82 -11.48 14.07 -9.19
C VAL A 82 -10.28 14.73 -9.86
N HIS A 83 -10.44 15.87 -10.52
CA HIS A 83 -9.32 16.64 -11.08
C HIS A 83 -8.90 17.78 -10.14
N GLY A 84 -7.77 18.44 -10.40
CA GLY A 84 -7.21 19.51 -9.57
C GLY A 84 -6.81 19.04 -8.17
N THR A 85 -6.54 17.74 -8.01
CA THR A 85 -6.33 17.09 -6.71
C THR A 85 -4.90 17.26 -6.23
N PRO A 86 -4.67 17.64 -4.96
CA PRO A 86 -3.37 17.48 -4.33
C PRO A 86 -3.12 16.02 -3.94
N ILE A 87 -1.87 15.71 -3.59
CA ILE A 87 -1.54 14.51 -2.82
C ILE A 87 -1.49 14.89 -1.34
N GLY A 88 -2.43 14.36 -0.56
CA GLY A 88 -2.45 14.50 0.89
C GLY A 88 -1.47 13.55 1.56
N ILE A 89 -1.09 13.88 2.80
CA ILE A 89 -0.26 13.06 3.67
C ILE A 89 -0.96 12.93 5.02
N ALA A 90 -1.20 11.70 5.45
CA ALA A 90 -1.53 11.36 6.83
C ALA A 90 -0.32 10.69 7.50
N GLU A 91 -0.21 10.80 8.82
CA GLU A 91 0.84 10.15 9.60
C GLU A 91 0.29 9.26 10.71
N SER A 92 1.04 8.20 11.04
CA SER A 92 0.73 7.24 12.09
C SER A 92 2.00 6.73 12.77
N GLU A 93 1.91 6.41 14.06
CA GLU A 93 3.00 5.78 14.83
C GLU A 93 2.91 4.25 14.79
N ASP A 94 1.70 3.71 14.66
CA ASP A 94 1.37 2.28 14.78
C ASP A 94 0.78 1.68 13.48
N GLY A 95 0.30 2.51 12.57
CA GLY A 95 -0.46 2.11 11.39
C GLY A 95 -1.95 1.83 11.65
N ALA A 96 -2.40 1.93 12.91
CA ALA A 96 -3.78 1.77 13.36
C ALA A 96 -4.54 3.10 13.37
N HIS A 97 -3.87 4.18 13.80
CA HIS A 97 -4.48 5.49 14.00
C HIS A 97 -3.79 6.53 13.13
N TRP A 98 -4.55 7.23 12.29
CA TRP A 98 -4.02 8.14 11.28
C TRP A 98 -4.55 9.55 11.47
N LYS A 99 -3.66 10.53 11.30
CA LYS A 99 -4.03 11.96 11.34
C LYS A 99 -3.46 12.70 10.16
N TYR A 100 -4.21 13.70 9.67
CA TYR A 100 -3.74 14.59 8.63
C TYR A 100 -2.43 15.27 9.05
N LYS A 101 -1.46 15.32 8.12
CA LYS A 101 -0.17 15.98 8.31
C LYS A 101 -0.08 17.24 7.46
N THR A 102 -0.18 17.10 6.13
CA THR A 102 -0.03 18.18 5.15
C THR A 102 -0.36 17.65 3.75
N ASN A 103 -0.43 18.53 2.75
CA ASN A 103 -0.31 18.13 1.35
C ASN A 103 1.15 18.14 0.91
N CYS A 104 1.50 17.32 -0.08
CA CYS A 104 2.79 17.35 -0.74
C CYS A 104 3.04 18.70 -1.42
N ASN A 105 4.28 19.18 -1.37
CA ASN A 105 4.77 20.25 -2.22
C ASN A 105 5.40 19.63 -3.47
N ILE A 106 4.63 19.55 -4.55
CA ILE A 106 5.04 18.92 -5.81
C ILE A 106 5.68 19.96 -6.73
N GLY A 107 6.98 19.82 -7.00
CA GLY A 107 7.77 20.66 -7.89
C GLY A 107 7.50 20.44 -9.38
N TYR A 108 6.25 20.13 -9.74
CA TYR A 108 5.75 20.03 -11.11
C TYR A 108 4.52 20.92 -11.22
N SER A 109 4.70 22.11 -11.79
CA SER A 109 3.64 23.14 -11.84
C SER A 109 3.18 23.38 -13.27
N ILE A 110 1.93 23.02 -13.51
CA ILE A 110 1.11 23.51 -14.62
C ILE A 110 -0.21 24.00 -14.03
N LYS A 111 -0.91 24.89 -14.73
CA LYS A 111 -2.18 25.43 -14.26
C LYS A 111 -3.18 24.29 -14.00
N ASP A 112 -3.83 24.33 -12.84
CA ASP A 112 -4.90 23.39 -12.44
C ASP A 112 -4.48 21.90 -12.52
N VAL A 113 -3.20 21.62 -12.30
CA VAL A 113 -2.65 20.27 -12.33
C VAL A 113 -3.39 19.34 -11.38
N THR A 114 -3.63 18.11 -11.86
CA THR A 114 -4.19 17.02 -11.08
C THR A 114 -3.08 16.02 -10.77
N TYR A 115 -3.02 15.58 -9.51
CA TYR A 115 -2.13 14.52 -9.06
C TYR A 115 -2.92 13.30 -8.59
N TRP A 116 -2.62 12.11 -9.14
CA TRP A 116 -3.30 10.85 -8.81
C TRP A 116 -2.32 9.73 -8.48
N ALA A 117 -2.78 8.83 -7.59
CA ALA A 117 -2.21 7.50 -7.32
C ALA A 117 -0.67 7.54 -7.16
N PRO A 118 -0.17 8.16 -6.07
CA PRO A 118 1.27 8.29 -5.85
C PRO A 118 1.88 6.93 -5.47
N GLU A 119 2.86 6.42 -6.21
CA GLU A 119 3.70 5.31 -5.74
C GLU A 119 4.99 5.87 -5.16
N VAL A 120 5.29 5.55 -3.90
CA VAL A 120 6.43 6.11 -3.16
C VAL A 120 7.33 5.00 -2.63
N ILE A 121 8.62 5.07 -2.97
CA ILE A 121 9.63 4.11 -2.53
C ILE A 121 10.89 4.82 -2.01
N LYS A 122 11.68 4.12 -1.19
CA LYS A 122 12.99 4.59 -0.71
C LYS A 122 14.12 3.78 -1.34
N HIS A 123 15.13 4.45 -1.88
CA HIS A 123 16.37 3.82 -2.33
C HIS A 123 17.57 4.71 -2.00
N LYS A 124 18.64 4.13 -1.41
CA LYS A 124 19.92 4.82 -1.10
C LYS A 124 19.73 6.23 -0.47
N ASN A 125 18.93 6.31 0.59
CA ASN A 125 18.61 7.55 1.34
C ASN A 125 17.84 8.63 0.55
N LYS A 126 17.25 8.28 -0.59
CA LYS A 126 16.38 9.16 -1.36
C LYS A 126 15.01 8.50 -1.51
N TYR A 127 13.97 9.33 -1.50
CA TYR A 127 12.62 8.90 -1.82
C TYR A 127 12.33 9.21 -3.28
N HIS A 128 11.65 8.28 -3.95
CA HIS A 128 11.21 8.40 -5.33
C HIS A 128 9.70 8.29 -5.33
N MET A 129 9.04 9.16 -6.09
CA MET A 129 7.60 9.07 -6.33
C MET A 129 7.35 8.97 -7.83
N TYR A 130 6.46 8.07 -8.22
CA TYR A 130 5.92 7.96 -9.56
C TYR A 130 4.45 8.34 -9.49
N LEU A 131 4.11 9.44 -10.17
CA LEU A 131 2.85 10.13 -9.95
C LEU A 131 2.12 10.32 -11.28
N THR A 132 0.84 10.00 -11.31
CA THR A 132 -0.01 10.27 -12.46
C THR A 132 -0.38 11.75 -12.50
N ILE A 133 -0.15 12.38 -13.64
CA ILE A 133 -0.50 13.77 -13.94
C ILE A 133 -1.66 13.81 -14.93
N VAL A 134 -2.70 14.58 -14.59
CA VAL A 134 -3.68 15.07 -15.57
C VAL A 134 -3.53 16.59 -15.71
N PRO A 135 -3.34 17.13 -16.93
CA PRO A 135 -2.95 18.53 -17.12
C PRO A 135 -4.15 19.48 -17.12
N GLY A 136 -4.94 19.45 -16.04
CA GLY A 136 -6.06 20.37 -15.85
C GLY A 136 -7.22 19.76 -15.07
N ILE A 137 -8.29 20.54 -15.01
CA ILE A 137 -9.61 20.14 -14.48
C ILE A 137 -10.57 19.96 -15.65
N PHE A 138 -11.14 18.75 -15.74
CA PHE A 138 -12.04 18.37 -16.81
C PHE A 138 -13.34 17.75 -16.29
N GLU A 139 -14.40 17.81 -17.09
CA GLU A 139 -15.71 17.24 -16.74
C GLU A 139 -15.91 15.80 -17.27
N ASP A 140 -14.98 15.30 -18.12
CA ASP A 140 -14.97 13.94 -18.66
C ASP A 140 -13.56 13.28 -18.63
N TRP A 141 -13.45 12.05 -19.14
CA TRP A 141 -12.22 11.23 -19.11
C TRP A 141 -11.37 11.29 -20.39
N LYS A 142 -11.66 12.15 -21.37
CA LYS A 142 -11.06 12.15 -22.71
C LYS A 142 -9.74 12.94 -22.81
N HIS A 143 -9.16 13.35 -21.69
CA HIS A 143 -8.02 14.28 -21.62
C HIS A 143 -6.72 13.61 -21.23
N PRO A 144 -5.55 13.96 -21.78
CA PRO A 144 -4.28 13.24 -21.58
C PRO A 144 -3.92 12.95 -20.12
N ARG A 145 -3.12 11.89 -19.90
CA ARG A 145 -2.54 11.61 -18.58
C ARG A 145 -1.24 10.83 -18.71
N TYR A 146 -0.28 11.08 -17.84
CA TYR A 146 1.04 10.48 -17.93
C TYR A 146 1.69 10.38 -16.56
N ILE A 147 2.70 9.52 -16.44
CA ILE A 147 3.44 9.34 -15.19
C ILE A 147 4.68 10.23 -15.21
N VAL A 148 4.93 10.93 -14.10
CA VAL A 148 6.18 11.66 -13.84
C VAL A 148 6.98 11.01 -12.72
N HIS A 149 8.29 11.20 -12.76
CA HIS A 149 9.21 10.84 -11.70
C HIS A 149 9.57 12.09 -10.88
N LEU A 150 9.43 11.94 -9.57
CA LEU A 150 9.76 12.94 -8.56
C LEU A 150 10.74 12.35 -7.54
N THR A 151 11.58 13.19 -6.93
CA THR A 151 12.43 12.78 -5.80
C THR A 151 12.30 13.68 -4.59
N SER A 152 12.47 13.12 -3.41
CA SER A 152 12.44 13.85 -2.14
C SER A 152 13.50 13.36 -1.17
N LYS A 153 13.90 14.25 -0.25
CA LYS A 153 14.72 13.93 0.94
C LYS A 153 13.91 13.92 2.23
N ASN A 154 12.69 14.43 2.22
CA ASN A 154 11.90 14.68 3.43
C ASN A 154 10.45 14.22 3.32
N LEU A 155 10.05 13.57 2.22
CA LEU A 155 8.71 13.06 1.95
C LEU A 155 7.61 14.14 1.84
N ILE A 156 7.99 15.42 1.83
CA ILE A 156 7.06 16.57 1.74
C ILE A 156 7.34 17.38 0.47
N ASP A 157 8.60 17.75 0.25
CA ASP A 157 9.04 18.53 -0.91
C ASP A 157 9.56 17.59 -1.99
N TRP A 158 8.93 17.65 -3.15
CA TRP A 158 9.20 16.75 -4.27
C TRP A 158 9.77 17.53 -5.45
N LYS A 159 10.98 17.18 -5.86
CA LYS A 159 11.63 17.73 -7.05
C LYS A 159 11.23 16.92 -8.27
N PHE A 160 10.75 17.57 -9.32
CA PHE A 160 10.56 16.94 -10.62
C PHE A 160 11.89 16.50 -11.24
N GLU A 161 11.93 15.27 -11.71
CA GLU A 161 13.08 14.71 -12.44
C GLU A 161 12.75 14.50 -13.92
N SER A 162 11.67 13.79 -14.24
CA SER A 162 11.33 13.48 -15.64
C SER A 162 9.85 13.13 -15.84
N GLN A 163 9.39 13.23 -17.08
CA GLN A 163 8.15 12.58 -17.53
C GLN A 163 8.53 11.26 -18.21
N LEU A 164 7.83 10.17 -17.87
CA LEU A 164 8.15 8.85 -18.39
C LEU A 164 7.63 8.67 -19.82
N LYS A 165 8.41 7.99 -20.65
CA LYS A 165 8.02 7.54 -21.99
C LYS A 165 7.57 6.09 -21.90
N LEU A 166 6.26 5.88 -21.82
CA LEU A 166 5.62 4.56 -21.67
C LEU A 166 4.88 4.19 -22.95
N ALA A 167 4.12 3.09 -22.90
CA ALA A 167 3.44 2.54 -24.07
C ALA A 167 2.42 3.49 -24.73
N SER A 168 1.89 4.49 -24.02
CA SER A 168 0.97 5.48 -24.59
C SER A 168 0.90 6.80 -23.80
N GLU A 169 0.14 7.76 -24.31
CA GLU A 169 -0.23 9.04 -23.68
C GLU A 169 -1.43 8.94 -22.72
N ARG A 170 -1.84 7.71 -22.38
CA ARG A 170 -2.89 7.43 -21.39
C ARG A 170 -2.46 6.35 -20.39
N CYS A 171 -1.28 6.53 -19.79
CA CYS A 171 -0.75 5.64 -18.76
C CYS A 171 -0.92 6.24 -17.35
N ILE A 172 -1.36 5.41 -16.40
CA ILE A 172 -1.62 5.78 -14.99
C ILE A 172 -1.13 4.72 -14.02
N ASP A 173 -1.20 5.06 -12.73
CA ASP A 173 -1.11 4.16 -11.58
C ASP A 173 0.16 3.31 -11.59
N ALA A 174 1.29 3.98 -11.37
CA ALA A 174 2.57 3.30 -11.26
C ALA A 174 2.62 2.41 -10.01
N SER A 175 3.39 1.32 -10.09
CA SER A 175 3.73 0.47 -8.95
C SER A 175 5.15 -0.06 -9.13
N VAL A 176 6.06 0.29 -8.22
CA VAL A 176 7.49 0.08 -8.43
C VAL A 176 8.03 -0.95 -7.45
N PHE A 177 8.59 -2.01 -8.00
CA PHE A 177 9.11 -3.13 -7.24
C PHE A 177 10.57 -3.41 -7.61
N GLN A 178 11.40 -3.75 -6.63
CA GLN A 178 12.76 -4.20 -6.87
C GLN A 178 12.77 -5.71 -7.13
N LEU A 179 13.18 -6.10 -8.33
CA LEU A 179 13.30 -7.50 -8.72
C LEU A 179 14.43 -8.22 -7.95
N PRO A 180 14.42 -9.56 -7.89
CA PRO A 180 15.46 -10.34 -7.21
C PRO A 180 16.88 -10.12 -7.75
N ASP A 181 17.02 -9.68 -8.99
CA ASP A 181 18.30 -9.34 -9.61
C ASP A 181 18.84 -7.95 -9.21
N GLY A 182 18.07 -7.21 -8.41
CA GLY A 182 18.41 -5.86 -7.93
C GLY A 182 17.97 -4.73 -8.88
N ASN A 183 17.48 -5.05 -10.09
CA ASN A 183 16.88 -4.06 -10.99
C ASN A 183 15.47 -3.69 -10.51
N TRP A 184 14.92 -2.63 -11.09
CA TRP A 184 13.60 -2.11 -10.76
C TRP A 184 12.64 -2.37 -11.90
N ARG A 185 11.41 -2.74 -11.55
CA ARG A 185 10.29 -2.87 -12.47
C ARG A 185 9.16 -1.98 -12.01
N MET A 186 8.62 -1.17 -12.93
CA MET A 186 7.39 -0.42 -12.74
C MET A 186 6.29 -1.10 -13.52
N TYR A 187 5.22 -1.50 -12.83
CA TYR A 187 3.96 -1.85 -13.46
C TYR A 187 3.08 -0.63 -13.56
N TYR A 188 2.29 -0.53 -14.62
CA TYR A 188 1.40 0.61 -14.83
C TYR A 188 0.20 0.21 -15.68
N ASN A 189 -0.89 0.96 -15.56
CA ASN A 189 -2.07 0.78 -16.38
C ASN A 189 -1.93 1.51 -17.73
N ASN A 190 -2.27 0.84 -18.82
CA ASN A 190 -2.36 1.43 -20.16
C ASN A 190 -3.83 1.53 -20.57
N GLU A 191 -4.42 2.72 -20.42
CA GLU A 191 -5.84 2.90 -20.71
C GLU A 191 -6.18 2.75 -22.20
N ASN A 192 -5.26 3.14 -23.08
CA ASN A 192 -5.43 3.02 -24.53
C ASN A 192 -5.54 1.57 -25.00
N ASP A 193 -5.00 0.63 -24.23
CA ASP A 193 -5.09 -0.79 -24.54
C ASP A 193 -5.98 -1.53 -23.53
N GLY A 194 -7.23 -1.05 -23.43
CA GLY A 194 -8.27 -1.71 -22.66
C GLY A 194 -8.08 -1.67 -21.14
N LYS A 195 -7.30 -0.71 -20.64
CA LYS A 195 -6.87 -0.63 -19.23
C LYS A 195 -6.20 -1.92 -18.76
N SER A 196 -5.24 -2.39 -19.54
CA SER A 196 -4.39 -3.54 -19.20
C SER A 196 -3.13 -3.11 -18.46
N ILE A 197 -2.45 -4.05 -17.80
CA ILE A 197 -1.20 -3.76 -17.07
C ILE A 197 0.00 -4.09 -17.93
N TYR A 198 0.91 -3.12 -18.00
CA TYR A 198 2.20 -3.17 -18.68
C TYR A 198 3.33 -3.08 -17.65
N TYR A 199 4.58 -3.22 -18.10
CA TYR A 199 5.74 -2.88 -17.28
C TYR A 199 6.85 -2.16 -18.04
N ALA A 200 7.66 -1.41 -17.30
CA ALA A 200 8.93 -0.84 -17.72
C ALA A 200 10.02 -1.25 -16.72
N ASP A 201 11.27 -1.37 -17.17
CA ASP A 201 12.42 -1.75 -16.34
C ASP A 201 13.42 -0.59 -16.21
N SER A 202 14.08 -0.51 -15.05
CA SER A 202 15.11 0.49 -14.75
C SER A 202 16.24 -0.11 -13.90
N LYS A 203 17.46 0.37 -14.10
CA LYS A 203 18.61 0.02 -13.26
C LYS A 203 18.82 1.00 -12.10
N ASP A 204 18.26 2.20 -12.18
CA ASP A 204 18.63 3.33 -11.34
C ASP A 204 17.47 4.16 -10.80
N LEU A 205 16.22 3.84 -11.17
CA LEU A 205 15.01 4.60 -10.86
C LEU A 205 14.93 5.99 -11.51
N TYR A 206 15.74 6.29 -12.53
CA TYR A 206 15.66 7.55 -13.29
C TYR A 206 15.38 7.26 -14.77
N HIS A 207 16.03 6.22 -15.31
CA HIS A 207 15.91 5.85 -16.71
C HIS A 207 15.10 4.57 -16.83
N TRP A 208 13.94 4.69 -17.47
CA TRP A 208 13.00 3.59 -17.67
C TRP A 208 12.97 3.17 -19.14
N THR A 209 13.06 1.87 -19.38
CA THR A 209 12.85 1.26 -20.69
C THR A 209 11.51 0.55 -20.66
N ASP A 210 10.55 1.06 -21.42
CA ASP A 210 9.27 0.40 -21.59
C ASP A 210 9.44 -0.97 -22.26
N SER A 211 8.75 -1.98 -21.74
CA SER A 211 8.84 -3.32 -22.32
C SER A 211 7.99 -3.49 -23.58
N GLY A 212 6.99 -2.62 -23.78
CA GLY A 212 5.92 -2.80 -24.77
C GLY A 212 5.03 -4.02 -24.51
N LYS A 213 5.16 -4.68 -23.35
CA LYS A 213 4.50 -5.95 -23.05
C LYS A 213 3.33 -5.77 -22.08
N LYS A 214 2.18 -6.27 -22.52
CA LYS A 214 1.01 -6.52 -21.69
C LYS A 214 1.22 -7.77 -20.84
N VAL A 215 1.20 -7.64 -19.51
CA VAL A 215 1.39 -8.74 -18.56
C VAL A 215 0.10 -9.17 -17.85
N VAL A 216 -0.88 -8.27 -17.74
CA VAL A 216 -2.26 -8.59 -17.33
C VAL A 216 -3.21 -7.96 -18.33
N LYS A 217 -4.04 -8.79 -18.97
CA LYS A 217 -5.03 -8.35 -19.98
C LYS A 217 -6.37 -7.96 -19.40
N ASP A 218 -6.65 -8.41 -18.17
CA ASP A 218 -7.86 -8.08 -17.46
C ASP A 218 -7.99 -6.56 -17.30
N ARG A 219 -9.18 -6.04 -17.61
CA ARG A 219 -9.48 -4.62 -17.51
C ARG A 219 -9.48 -4.21 -16.02
N GLY A 220 -8.62 -3.26 -15.66
CA GLY A 220 -8.54 -2.69 -14.30
C GLY A 220 -7.50 -1.58 -14.20
N GLU A 221 -7.25 -1.07 -13.00
CA GLU A 221 -6.23 -0.04 -12.72
C GLU A 221 -5.52 -0.32 -11.38
N GLY A 222 -4.72 0.62 -10.87
CA GLY A 222 -4.07 0.50 -9.56
C GLY A 222 -3.31 -0.80 -9.31
N PRO A 223 -2.33 -1.18 -10.15
CA PRO A 223 -1.51 -2.35 -9.84
C PRO A 223 -0.77 -2.13 -8.51
N LYS A 224 -0.72 -3.15 -7.65
CA LYS A 224 0.18 -3.17 -6.48
C LYS A 224 0.93 -4.49 -6.39
N ILE A 225 2.26 -4.42 -6.42
CA ILE A 225 3.13 -5.60 -6.40
C ILE A 225 3.78 -5.75 -5.03
N PHE A 226 3.77 -6.97 -4.51
CA PHE A 226 4.42 -7.34 -3.25
C PHE A 226 4.75 -8.84 -3.23
N SER A 227 5.71 -9.23 -2.39
CA SER A 227 6.05 -10.65 -2.17
C SER A 227 5.62 -11.06 -0.77
N TRP A 228 4.85 -12.14 -0.65
CA TRP A 228 4.36 -12.64 0.63
C TRP A 228 4.05 -14.14 0.55
N LYS A 229 4.31 -14.87 1.64
CA LYS A 229 4.13 -16.34 1.74
C LYS A 229 4.80 -17.11 0.59
N GLY A 230 6.01 -16.67 0.21
CA GLY A 230 6.84 -17.35 -0.80
C GLY A 230 6.36 -17.19 -2.25
N LYS A 231 5.43 -16.27 -2.51
CA LYS A 231 4.94 -15.93 -3.85
C LYS A 231 5.02 -14.44 -4.10
N ASN A 232 4.94 -14.06 -5.38
CA ASN A 232 4.78 -12.67 -5.79
C ASN A 232 3.33 -12.44 -6.17
N TRP A 233 2.81 -11.30 -5.74
CA TRP A 233 1.41 -10.94 -5.87
C TRP A 233 1.26 -9.63 -6.62
N MET A 234 0.18 -9.52 -7.38
CA MET A 234 -0.29 -8.27 -7.95
C MET A 234 -1.77 -8.12 -7.59
N ILE A 235 -2.13 -6.97 -7.05
CA ILE A 235 -3.52 -6.56 -6.89
C ILE A 235 -3.85 -5.50 -7.95
N THR A 236 -5.07 -5.51 -8.50
CA THR A 236 -5.58 -4.47 -9.40
C THR A 236 -7.04 -4.14 -9.06
N ASP A 237 -7.51 -2.96 -9.45
CA ASP A 237 -8.90 -2.51 -9.30
C ASP A 237 -9.68 -2.61 -10.61
N PRO A 238 -10.48 -3.67 -10.82
CA PRO A 238 -11.42 -3.79 -11.94
C PRO A 238 -12.80 -3.14 -11.68
N TRP A 239 -12.93 -2.28 -10.66
CA TRP A 239 -14.19 -1.69 -10.14
C TRP A 239 -15.26 -2.72 -9.77
N LYS A 240 -14.85 -3.86 -9.21
CA LYS A 240 -15.73 -4.93 -8.74
C LYS A 240 -15.09 -5.70 -7.58
N GLY A 241 -14.58 -4.96 -6.59
CA GLY A 241 -13.56 -5.46 -5.67
C GLY A 241 -12.20 -5.58 -6.36
N LEU A 242 -11.20 -6.04 -5.63
CA LEU A 242 -9.82 -6.07 -6.10
C LEU A 242 -9.44 -7.46 -6.63
N ALA A 243 -8.94 -7.50 -7.87
CA ALA A 243 -8.47 -8.73 -8.49
C ALA A 243 -7.05 -9.05 -8.00
N VAL A 244 -6.82 -10.32 -7.68
CA VAL A 244 -5.54 -10.84 -7.19
C VAL A 244 -4.90 -11.71 -8.25
N PHE A 245 -3.60 -11.56 -8.45
CA PHE A 245 -2.77 -12.37 -9.33
C PHE A 245 -1.54 -12.84 -8.57
N SER A 246 -1.03 -14.02 -8.95
CA SER A 246 0.25 -14.54 -8.47
C SER A 246 1.21 -14.80 -9.61
N SER A 247 2.51 -14.69 -9.36
CA SER A 247 3.56 -14.95 -10.35
C SER A 247 4.82 -15.50 -9.67
N ASP A 248 5.53 -16.36 -10.39
CA ASP A 248 6.85 -16.87 -9.98
C ASP A 248 7.99 -16.06 -10.60
N ASP A 249 7.73 -15.30 -11.67
CA ASP A 249 8.75 -14.67 -12.52
C ASP A 249 8.52 -13.17 -12.81
N PHE A 250 7.50 -12.58 -12.18
CA PHE A 250 7.14 -11.16 -12.34
C PHE A 250 6.67 -10.79 -13.77
N ILE A 251 6.41 -11.76 -14.63
CA ILE A 251 5.97 -11.55 -16.03
C ILE A 251 4.67 -12.29 -16.29
N ASN A 252 4.62 -13.57 -15.93
CA ASN A 252 3.47 -14.44 -16.12
C ASN A 252 2.60 -14.41 -14.86
N TRP A 253 1.50 -13.67 -14.94
CA TRP A 253 0.57 -13.48 -13.83
C TRP A 253 -0.64 -14.38 -13.98
N LYS A 254 -0.85 -15.25 -12.98
CA LYS A 254 -2.03 -16.11 -12.88
C LYS A 254 -3.08 -15.44 -12.00
N ARG A 255 -4.23 -15.14 -12.60
CA ARG A 255 -5.39 -14.58 -11.88
C ARG A 255 -6.00 -15.60 -10.92
N GLN A 256 -6.27 -15.17 -9.70
CA GLN A 256 -7.14 -15.86 -8.75
C GLN A 256 -8.60 -15.79 -9.23
N GLU A 257 -9.41 -16.81 -8.96
CA GLU A 257 -10.80 -16.80 -9.42
C GLU A 257 -11.59 -15.64 -8.81
N ASN A 258 -11.52 -15.52 -7.48
CA ASN A 258 -12.27 -14.58 -6.68
C ASN A 258 -11.50 -13.27 -6.43
N ASN A 259 -12.23 -12.16 -6.47
CA ASN A 259 -11.74 -10.86 -6.02
C ASN A 259 -11.86 -10.74 -4.50
N ILE A 260 -10.90 -10.09 -3.87
CA ILE A 260 -11.05 -9.64 -2.48
C ILE A 260 -11.85 -8.33 -2.44
N LEU A 261 -12.49 -8.01 -1.32
CA LEU A 261 -13.23 -6.75 -1.13
C LEU A 261 -14.36 -6.49 -2.16
N GLN A 262 -14.81 -7.54 -2.85
CA GLN A 262 -15.95 -7.49 -3.78
C GLN A 262 -17.28 -7.45 -3.03
N ILE A 263 -17.36 -8.09 -1.87
CA ILE A 263 -18.55 -8.12 -1.04
C ILE A 263 -18.49 -6.92 -0.07
N PRO A 264 -19.52 -6.06 -0.03
CA PRO A 264 -19.70 -5.05 1.00
C PRO A 264 -19.50 -5.60 2.43
N GLY A 265 -18.80 -4.85 3.28
CA GLY A 265 -18.68 -5.15 4.70
C GLY A 265 -19.79 -4.49 5.53
N MET A 266 -19.58 -4.43 6.85
CA MET A 266 -20.54 -3.89 7.81
C MET A 266 -20.11 -2.57 8.47
N GLY A 267 -18.83 -2.19 8.39
CA GLY A 267 -18.31 -0.95 8.98
C GLY A 267 -18.91 0.31 8.38
N GLU A 268 -18.92 1.42 9.13
CA GLU A 268 -19.65 2.66 8.81
C GLU A 268 -19.45 3.15 7.36
N ASP A 269 -18.21 3.15 6.87
CA ASP A 269 -17.86 3.55 5.51
C ASP A 269 -17.38 2.38 4.61
N ASP A 270 -17.61 1.14 5.04
CA ASP A 270 -17.04 -0.07 4.43
C ASP A 270 -18.12 -0.96 3.76
N LYS A 271 -19.34 -0.41 3.56
CA LYS A 271 -20.54 -1.11 3.04
C LYS A 271 -20.65 -1.12 1.52
N VAL A 272 -19.54 -0.95 0.82
CA VAL A 272 -19.45 -0.94 -0.64
C VAL A 272 -18.18 -1.68 -1.06
N ILE A 273 -18.02 -1.92 -2.36
CA ILE A 273 -16.79 -2.53 -2.89
C ILE A 273 -15.55 -1.70 -2.54
N GLY A 274 -14.43 -2.38 -2.27
CA GLY A 274 -13.13 -1.72 -2.15
C GLY A 274 -12.55 -1.36 -3.52
N GLY A 275 -11.85 -0.23 -3.59
CA GLY A 275 -11.09 0.22 -4.77
C GLY A 275 -9.64 0.53 -4.41
N HIS A 276 -8.79 0.64 -5.46
CA HIS A 276 -7.34 0.92 -5.47
C HIS A 276 -6.60 0.77 -4.13
N ALA A 277 -5.68 -0.17 -4.06
CA ALA A 277 -5.03 -0.53 -2.80
C ALA A 277 -3.52 -0.35 -2.78
N ASP A 278 -3.01 -0.17 -1.57
CA ASP A 278 -1.65 -0.47 -1.19
C ASP A 278 -1.60 -1.71 -0.28
N VAL A 279 -0.43 -2.35 -0.21
CA VAL A 279 -0.19 -3.50 0.66
C VAL A 279 1.11 -3.33 1.41
N ILE A 280 1.06 -3.46 2.74
CA ILE A 280 2.25 -3.53 3.59
C ILE A 280 2.39 -4.94 4.11
N VAL A 281 3.48 -5.60 3.72
CA VAL A 281 3.95 -6.85 4.33
C VAL A 281 4.70 -6.50 5.61
N ASN A 282 4.19 -6.96 6.74
CA ASN A 282 4.71 -6.68 8.08
C ASN A 282 5.10 -8.00 8.73
N ASP A 283 6.35 -8.42 8.53
CA ASP A 283 6.86 -9.75 8.84
C ASP A 283 6.05 -10.88 8.17
N ASP A 284 5.34 -11.69 8.96
CA ASP A 284 4.56 -12.82 8.49
C ASP A 284 3.12 -12.45 8.12
N LYS A 285 2.68 -11.24 8.46
CA LYS A 285 1.36 -10.67 8.13
C LYS A 285 1.45 -9.76 6.91
N ALA A 286 0.31 -9.50 6.28
CA ALA A 286 0.16 -8.48 5.27
C ALA A 286 -1.16 -7.75 5.47
N TYR A 287 -1.16 -6.44 5.25
CA TYR A 287 -2.34 -5.58 5.40
C TYR A 287 -2.63 -4.89 4.07
N VAL A 288 -3.89 -4.95 3.63
CA VAL A 288 -4.37 -4.23 2.45
C VAL A 288 -5.05 -2.94 2.90
N PHE A 289 -4.55 -1.82 2.39
CA PHE A 289 -5.11 -0.49 2.60
C PHE A 289 -5.81 -0.08 1.33
N TYR A 290 -7.09 0.24 1.40
CA TYR A 290 -7.92 0.48 0.23
C TYR A 290 -8.92 1.60 0.51
N PHE A 291 -9.47 2.20 -0.53
CA PHE A 291 -10.51 3.22 -0.36
C PHE A 291 -11.89 2.68 -0.70
N THR A 292 -12.91 3.33 -0.15
CA THR A 292 -14.32 3.12 -0.49
C THR A 292 -14.96 4.46 -0.84
N HIS A 293 -16.01 4.42 -1.66
CA HIS A 293 -16.97 5.52 -1.78
C HIS A 293 -18.24 5.12 -1.01
N PRO A 294 -18.30 5.36 0.30
CA PRO A 294 -19.33 4.79 1.17
C PRO A 294 -20.76 5.16 0.77
N GLY A 295 -20.95 6.34 0.19
CA GLY A 295 -22.24 6.73 -0.36
C GLY A 295 -22.53 6.17 -1.74
N ARG A 296 -21.75 5.27 -2.36
CA ARG A 296 -22.13 4.62 -3.64
C ARG A 296 -22.84 3.29 -3.39
N THR A 297 -24.08 3.37 -2.95
CA THR A 297 -24.91 2.20 -2.67
C THR A 297 -25.75 1.82 -3.90
N PRO A 298 -26.35 0.61 -3.92
CA PRO A 298 -27.28 0.24 -4.99
C PRO A 298 -28.47 1.22 -5.12
N GLU A 299 -28.94 1.78 -4.01
CA GLU A 299 -30.14 2.63 -3.95
C GLU A 299 -29.93 4.03 -4.53
N ASN A 300 -28.69 4.53 -4.54
CA ASN A 300 -28.35 5.85 -5.07
C ASN A 300 -27.49 5.79 -6.33
N LYS A 301 -27.58 4.68 -7.08
CA LYS A 301 -26.87 4.49 -8.33
C LYS A 301 -27.15 5.65 -9.30
N GLY A 302 -26.07 6.29 -9.76
CA GLY A 302 -26.14 7.41 -10.70
C GLY A 302 -26.35 8.78 -10.05
N ILE A 303 -26.54 8.85 -8.74
CA ILE A 303 -26.55 10.13 -8.02
C ILE A 303 -25.12 10.64 -7.90
N ASP A 304 -24.91 11.89 -8.28
CA ASP A 304 -23.63 12.58 -8.21
C ASP A 304 -23.72 13.76 -7.24
N ASN A 305 -23.29 13.54 -5.99
CA ASN A 305 -23.31 14.54 -4.93
C ASN A 305 -22.15 14.30 -3.95
N PHE A 306 -22.04 15.13 -2.92
CA PHE A 306 -21.00 14.98 -1.90
C PHE A 306 -20.92 13.55 -1.32
N GLU A 307 -22.06 12.94 -0.93
CA GLU A 307 -22.08 11.61 -0.33
C GLU A 307 -21.59 10.51 -1.28
N THR A 308 -21.91 10.58 -2.57
CA THR A 308 -21.45 9.58 -3.56
C THR A 308 -20.02 9.85 -4.06
N ARG A 309 -19.46 11.02 -3.74
CA ARG A 309 -18.09 11.44 -4.08
C ARG A 309 -17.09 11.23 -2.93
N ARG A 310 -17.51 11.43 -1.67
CA ARG A 310 -16.61 11.30 -0.52
C ARG A 310 -16.00 9.91 -0.49
N SER A 311 -14.78 9.82 0.06
CA SER A 311 -14.10 8.55 0.22
C SER A 311 -13.29 8.49 1.51
N SER A 312 -13.17 7.27 2.00
CA SER A 312 -12.43 6.93 3.22
C SER A 312 -11.45 5.81 2.92
N ILE A 313 -10.31 5.83 3.59
CA ILE A 313 -9.38 4.70 3.60
C ILE A 313 -9.81 3.71 4.67
N GLN A 314 -9.61 2.44 4.36
CA GLN A 314 -9.93 1.27 5.17
C GLN A 314 -8.69 0.37 5.22
N VAL A 315 -8.66 -0.56 6.17
CA VAL A 315 -7.64 -1.61 6.24
C VAL A 315 -8.27 -2.96 6.53
N ALA A 316 -7.72 -4.01 5.93
CA ALA A 316 -8.00 -5.40 6.27
C ALA A 316 -6.69 -6.19 6.36
N GLU A 317 -6.65 -7.20 7.22
CA GLU A 317 -5.56 -8.19 7.22
C GLU A 317 -5.78 -9.17 6.05
N LEU A 318 -4.73 -9.40 5.27
CA LEU A 318 -4.71 -10.43 4.24
C LEU A 318 -4.42 -11.78 4.89
N GLU A 319 -5.16 -12.80 4.46
CA GLU A 319 -4.96 -14.19 4.85
C GLU A 319 -4.55 -15.01 3.62
N TYR A 320 -3.64 -15.96 3.81
CA TYR A 320 -3.20 -16.86 2.75
C TYR A 320 -3.75 -18.27 2.99
N ASN A 321 -4.70 -18.67 2.15
CA ASN A 321 -5.45 -19.92 2.29
C ASN A 321 -5.30 -20.75 1.00
N ASN A 322 -4.65 -21.91 1.10
CA ASN A 322 -4.54 -22.89 -0.01
C ASN A 322 -4.07 -22.32 -1.36
N GLY A 323 -3.14 -21.35 -1.36
CA GLY A 323 -2.62 -20.76 -2.59
C GLY A 323 -3.30 -19.48 -3.04
N GLU A 324 -4.29 -19.00 -2.28
CA GLU A 324 -5.07 -17.79 -2.55
C GLU A 324 -4.90 -16.74 -1.43
N ILE A 325 -5.01 -15.46 -1.80
CA ILE A 325 -5.16 -14.37 -0.83
C ILE A 325 -6.63 -14.06 -0.68
N VAL A 326 -7.09 -14.01 0.57
CA VAL A 326 -8.42 -13.56 0.96
C VAL A 326 -8.30 -12.50 2.06
N CYS A 327 -9.39 -11.82 2.39
CA CYS A 327 -9.45 -10.99 3.58
C CYS A 327 -10.89 -10.95 4.11
N ASP A 328 -11.04 -11.00 5.42
CA ASP A 328 -12.30 -10.69 6.09
C ASP A 328 -12.22 -9.25 6.62
N ARG A 329 -12.80 -8.32 5.84
CA ARG A 329 -12.79 -6.89 6.17
C ARG A 329 -13.58 -6.55 7.43
N ASP A 330 -14.46 -7.44 7.92
CA ASP A 330 -15.26 -7.20 9.12
C ASP A 330 -14.58 -7.69 10.42
N LYS A 331 -13.48 -8.44 10.31
CA LYS A 331 -12.60 -8.69 11.45
C LYS A 331 -11.95 -7.39 11.92
N ARG A 332 -11.79 -7.27 13.24
CA ARG A 332 -10.95 -6.21 13.83
C ARG A 332 -9.52 -6.42 13.38
N VAL A 333 -8.92 -5.35 12.85
CA VAL A 333 -7.53 -5.38 12.41
C VAL A 333 -6.65 -4.98 13.58
N HIS A 334 -5.82 -5.93 14.02
CA HIS A 334 -4.75 -5.73 14.99
C HIS A 334 -3.47 -5.44 14.22
N ILE A 335 -2.95 -4.21 14.33
CA ILE A 335 -1.84 -3.73 13.52
C ILE A 335 -0.83 -2.94 14.36
N ASN A 336 0.44 -3.22 14.10
CA ASN A 336 1.58 -2.43 14.57
C ASN A 336 2.68 -2.55 13.51
N LEU A 337 2.73 -1.57 12.60
CA LEU A 337 3.62 -1.60 11.45
C LEU A 337 5.09 -1.37 11.86
N LYS A 338 5.99 -2.26 11.43
CA LYS A 338 7.42 -2.29 11.80
C LYS A 338 8.34 -1.74 10.71
N HIS A 339 9.42 -1.07 11.12
CA HIS A 339 10.24 -0.22 10.25
C HIS A 339 11.75 -0.44 10.33
#